data_AF-N1Q9Q8-F1
#
_entry.id   AF-N1Q9Q8-F1
#
_cell.length_a   1.000
_cell.length_b   1.000
_cell.length_c   1.000
_cell.angle_alpha   90.00
_cell.angle_beta   90.00
_cell.angle_gamma   90.00
#
_symmetry.space_group_name_H-M   'P 1'
#
loop_
_entity.id
_entity.type
_entity.pdbx_description
1 polymer ?
#
loop_
_entity_poly.entity_id
_entity_poly.type
_entity_poly.pdbx_seq_one_letter_code
_entity_poly.pdbx_strand_id
1 'polypeptide(L)'
;MQQQMQQQMQQIQQQIVGMEERLIVRISISDANNLARLANSQIAAPDHALIPLRSTTNTPIDNFPATPAAIATLSQASLTTLLRAVGENPYGSATLRRQCFRRAIGLKEAAV
;
A
#
# COMPACT_ATOMS: atom_id res chain seq x y z
N MET A 1 3.06 35.07 31.17
CA MET A 1 2.36 35.16 29.86
C MET A 1 3.30 35.14 28.66
N GLN A 2 4.33 36.01 28.55
CA GLN A 2 5.26 35.97 27.39
C GLN A 2 5.98 34.63 27.20
N GLN A 3 6.50 34.01 28.27
CA GLN A 3 7.16 32.70 28.18
C GLN A 3 6.20 31.59 27.72
N GLN A 4 4.94 31.63 28.17
CA GLN A 4 3.92 30.66 27.76
C GLN A 4 3.58 30.79 26.27
N MET A 5 3.49 32.02 25.75
CA MET A 5 3.30 32.24 24.31
C MET A 5 4.50 31.79 23.49
N GLN A 6 5.72 32.00 23.96
CA GLN A 6 6.94 31.51 23.29
C GLN A 6 6.97 29.98 23.22
N GLN A 7 6.63 29.29 24.31
CA GLN A 7 6.54 27.84 24.34
C GLN A 7 5.47 27.31 23.39
N GLN A 8 4.29 27.94 23.37
CA GLN A 8 3.21 27.56 22.48
C GLN A 8 3.60 27.75 21.00
N MET A 9 4.28 28.86 20.66
CA MET A 9 4.80 29.10 19.31
C MET A 9 5.85 28.07 18.88
N GLN A 10 6.77 27.70 19.78
CA GLN A 10 7.76 26.65 19.50
C GLN A 10 7.09 25.30 19.26
N GLN A 11 6.09 24.94 20.06
CA GLN A 11 5.34 23.71 19.89
C GLN A 11 4.58 23.67 18.55
N ILE A 12 3.92 24.77 18.17
CA ILE A 12 3.24 24.90 16.88
C ILE A 12 4.25 24.75 15.74
N GLN A 13 5.42 25.39 15.83
CA GLN A 13 6.44 25.30 14.80
C GLN A 13 6.95 23.87 14.62
N GLN A 14 7.21 23.14 15.72
CA GLN A 14 7.58 21.73 15.66
C GLN A 14 6.46 20.85 15.07
N GLN A 15 5.21 21.12 15.42
CA GLN A 15 4.06 20.39 14.86
C GLN A 15 3.93 20.61 13.35
N ILE A 16 4.16 21.84 12.86
CA ILE A 16 4.13 22.18 11.43
C ILE A 16 5.26 21.46 10.69
N VAL A 17 6.51 21.53 11.17
CA VAL A 17 7.64 20.85 10.54
C VAL A 17 7.40 19.33 10.48
N GLY A 18 6.98 18.73 11.59
CA GLY A 18 6.65 17.31 11.61
C GLY A 18 5.47 16.95 10.69
N MET A 19 4.52 17.87 10.47
CA MET A 19 3.41 17.67 9.53
C MET A 19 3.91 17.68 8.08
N GLU A 20 4.77 18.63 7.72
CA GLU A 20 5.38 18.73 6.40
C GLU A 20 6.14 17.44 6.04
N GLU A 21 7.01 16.96 6.93
CA GLU A 21 7.75 15.71 6.73
C GLU A 21 6.82 14.52 6.51
N ARG A 22 5.76 14.39 7.33
CA ARG A 22 4.76 13.32 7.17
C ARG A 22 4.00 13.42 5.84
N LEU A 23 3.73 14.63 5.36
CA LEU A 23 3.05 14.84 4.08
C LEU A 23 3.95 14.45 2.90
N ILE A 24 5.22 14.88 2.92
CA ILE A 24 6.20 14.53 1.88
C ILE A 24 6.34 13.01 1.77
N VAL A 25 6.46 12.31 2.91
CA VAL A 25 6.54 10.85 2.93
C VAL A 25 5.26 10.21 2.35
N ARG A 26 4.08 10.70 2.73
CA ARG A 26 2.80 10.17 2.20
C ARG A 26 2.64 10.39 0.70
N ILE A 27 3.07 11.54 0.18
CA ILE A 27 3.06 11.83 -1.26
C ILE A 27 4.00 10.85 -1.98
N SER A 28 5.23 10.68 -1.49
CA SER A 28 6.19 9.74 -2.07
C SER A 28 5.68 8.30 -2.10
N ILE A 29 5.02 7.83 -1.03
CA ILE A 29 4.39 6.51 -0.97
C ILE A 29 3.26 6.40 -2.01
N SER A 30 2.40 7.43 -2.08
CA SER A 30 1.28 7.47 -3.02
C SER A 30 1.77 7.39 -4.47
N ASP A 31 2.77 8.19 -4.84
CA ASP A 31 3.33 8.22 -6.18
C ASP A 31 3.98 6.89 -6.57
N ALA A 32 4.78 6.32 -5.68
CA ALA A 32 5.39 5.00 -5.90
C ALA A 32 4.32 3.91 -6.09
N ASN A 33 3.26 3.93 -5.27
CA ASN A 33 2.17 2.97 -5.38
C ASN A 33 1.35 3.15 -6.65
N ASN A 34 1.13 4.40 -7.09
CA ASN A 34 0.41 4.67 -8.33
C ASN A 34 1.20 4.19 -9.55
N LEU A 35 2.51 4.40 -9.57
CA LEU A 35 3.39 3.85 -10.62
C LEU A 35 3.40 2.32 -10.62
N ALA A 36 3.50 1.69 -9.43
CA ALA A 36 3.46 0.24 -9.31
C ALA A 36 2.12 -0.33 -9.82
N ARG A 37 0.98 0.27 -9.44
CA ARG A 37 -0.35 -0.11 -9.93
C ARG A 37 -0.47 0.05 -11.43
N LEU A 38 0.02 1.16 -11.99
CA LEU A 38 0.00 1.40 -13.42
C LEU A 38 0.81 0.33 -14.16
N ALA A 39 2.03 0.03 -13.71
CA ALA A 39 2.86 -1.02 -14.31
C ALA A 39 2.19 -2.40 -14.19
N ASN A 40 1.67 -2.75 -13.01
CA ASN A 40 0.98 -4.02 -12.78
C ASN A 40 -0.28 -4.15 -13.65
N SER A 41 -0.97 -3.05 -13.97
CA SER A 41 -2.16 -3.07 -14.84
C SER A 41 -1.90 -3.52 -16.28
N GLN A 42 -0.65 -3.36 -16.74
CA GLN A 42 -0.23 -3.78 -18.07
C GLN A 42 0.16 -5.26 -18.12
N ILE A 43 0.19 -5.95 -16.98
CA ILE A 43 0.58 -7.35 -16.90
C ILE A 43 -0.60 -8.24 -17.29
N ALA A 44 -0.40 -9.02 -18.36
CA ALA A 44 -1.36 -10.03 -18.81
C ALA A 44 -0.88 -11.47 -18.53
N ALA A 45 0.44 -11.70 -18.52
CA ALA A 45 1.04 -13.01 -18.35
C ALA A 45 1.10 -13.43 -16.86
N PRO A 46 0.80 -14.69 -16.52
CA PRO A 46 0.68 -15.16 -15.14
C PRO A 46 2.00 -15.26 -14.37
N ASP A 47 3.12 -15.34 -15.09
CA ASP A 47 4.49 -15.50 -14.62
C ASP A 47 5.32 -14.21 -14.66
N HIS A 48 4.78 -13.15 -15.25
CA HIS A 48 5.47 -11.87 -15.30
C HIS A 48 5.57 -11.23 -13.90
N ALA A 49 6.70 -10.57 -13.64
CA ALA A 49 7.01 -10.03 -12.34
C ALA A 49 6.07 -8.88 -11.96
N LEU A 50 5.49 -8.94 -10.76
CA LEU A 50 4.76 -7.83 -10.17
C LEU A 50 5.72 -6.83 -9.52
N ILE A 51 5.39 -5.54 -9.63
CA ILE A 51 6.05 -4.50 -8.85
C ILE A 51 5.35 -4.41 -7.48
N PRO A 52 6.08 -4.59 -6.36
CA PRO A 52 5.50 -4.52 -5.04
C PRO A 52 5.04 -3.09 -4.72
N LEU A 53 3.87 -2.98 -4.10
CA LEU A 53 3.45 -1.74 -3.46
C LEU A 53 4.29 -1.49 -2.20
N ARG A 54 4.38 -0.22 -1.80
CA ARG A 54 4.99 0.24 -0.57
C ARG A 54 3.96 0.39 0.56
N SER A 55 4.40 0.07 1.77
CA SER A 55 3.68 0.21 3.03
C SER A 55 3.59 1.68 3.48
N THR A 56 2.96 1.89 4.63
CA THR A 56 2.89 3.20 5.30
C THR A 56 4.26 3.72 5.78
N THR A 57 5.28 2.85 5.85
CA THR A 57 6.67 3.21 6.19
C THR A 57 7.54 3.42 4.96
N ASN A 58 6.95 3.51 3.76
CA ASN A 58 7.65 3.68 2.48
C ASN A 58 8.65 2.55 2.15
N THR A 59 8.43 1.36 2.69
CA THR A 59 9.17 0.14 2.35
C THR A 59 8.30 -0.76 1.49
N PRO A 60 8.85 -1.62 0.61
CA PRO A 60 8.07 -2.65 -0.06
C PRO A 60 7.24 -3.46 0.94
N ILE A 61 6.01 -3.82 0.59
CA ILE A 61 5.16 -4.68 1.42
C ILE A 61 5.82 -6.07 1.51
N ASP A 62 5.99 -6.56 2.73
CA ASP A 62 6.59 -7.87 2.96
C ASP A 62 5.73 -9.00 2.40
N ASN A 63 6.38 -10.05 1.89
CA ASN A 63 5.73 -11.21 1.29
C ASN A 63 4.78 -10.88 0.13
N PHE A 64 5.02 -9.74 -0.54
CA PHE A 64 4.28 -9.40 -1.75
C PHE A 64 4.50 -10.49 -2.82
N PRO A 65 3.44 -10.99 -3.46
CA PRO A 65 3.58 -12.07 -4.44
C PRO A 65 4.42 -11.61 -5.62
N ALA A 66 5.37 -12.45 -6.04
CA ALA A 66 6.28 -12.13 -7.14
C ALA A 66 5.57 -12.08 -8.51
N THR A 67 4.47 -12.82 -8.68
CA THR A 67 3.76 -12.96 -9.97
C THR A 67 2.24 -13.04 -9.77
N PRO A 68 1.42 -12.77 -10.80
CA PRO A 68 -0.02 -13.02 -10.75
C PRO A 68 -0.41 -14.45 -10.34
N ALA A 69 0.33 -15.46 -10.81
CA ALA A 69 0.08 -16.86 -10.47
C ALA A 69 0.30 -17.14 -8.97
N ALA A 70 1.30 -16.50 -8.36
CA ALA A 70 1.57 -16.65 -6.93
C ALA A 70 0.36 -16.22 -6.07
N ILE A 71 -0.44 -15.24 -6.52
CA ILE A 71 -1.65 -14.78 -5.82
C ILE A 71 -2.67 -15.91 -5.62
N ALA A 72 -2.80 -16.81 -6.61
CA ALA A 72 -3.74 -17.93 -6.54
C ALA A 72 -3.38 -18.93 -5.43
N THR A 73 -2.08 -19.06 -5.15
CA THR A 73 -1.53 -20.03 -4.20
C THR A 73 -1.32 -19.48 -2.78
N LEU A 74 -1.57 -18.17 -2.55
CA LEU A 74 -1.42 -17.56 -1.22
C LEU A 74 -2.31 -18.26 -0.19
N SER A 75 -1.73 -18.56 0.98
CA SER A 75 -2.51 -19.02 2.13
C SER A 75 -3.57 -17.99 2.53
N GLN A 76 -4.64 -18.43 3.22
CA GLN A 76 -5.69 -17.51 3.68
C GLN A 76 -5.14 -16.45 4.64
N ALA A 77 -4.16 -16.82 5.48
CA ALA A 77 -3.50 -15.90 6.42
C ALA A 77 -2.64 -14.87 5.67
N SER A 78 -1.83 -15.30 4.70
CA SER A 78 -1.01 -14.41 3.87
C SER A 78 -1.87 -13.42 3.09
N LEU A 79 -2.98 -13.89 2.50
CA LEU A 79 -3.91 -13.02 1.78
C LEU A 79 -4.55 -11.98 2.72
N THR A 80 -4.91 -12.35 3.94
CA THR A 80 -5.43 -11.41 4.95
C THR A 80 -4.41 -10.36 5.33
N THR A 81 -3.15 -10.75 5.56
CA THR A 81 -2.06 -9.80 5.87
C THR A 81 -1.84 -8.82 4.72
N LEU A 82 -1.79 -9.33 3.49
CA LEU A 82 -1.58 -8.52 2.29
C LEU A 82 -2.75 -7.55 2.04
N LEU A 83 -4.00 -7.99 2.20
CA LEU A 83 -5.18 -7.12 2.09
C LEU A 83 -5.14 -5.97 3.09
N ARG A 84 -4.80 -6.25 4.35
CA ARG A 84 -4.63 -5.19 5.37
C ARG A 84 -3.49 -4.24 5.01
N ALA A 85 -2.37 -4.75 4.49
CA ALA A 85 -1.22 -3.94 4.10
C ALA A 85 -1.55 -2.97 2.95
N VAL A 86 -2.44 -3.35 2.04
CA VAL A 86 -2.92 -2.47 0.95
C VAL A 86 -4.17 -1.65 1.32
N GLY A 87 -4.65 -1.73 2.56
CA GLY A 87 -5.80 -0.98 3.05
C GLY A 87 -7.17 -1.53 2.62
N GLU A 88 -7.23 -2.79 2.19
CA GLU A 88 -8.45 -3.47 1.76
C GLU A 88 -9.10 -4.30 2.88
N ASN A 89 -10.39 -4.57 2.71
CA ASN A 89 -11.15 -5.41 3.63
C ASN A 89 -10.76 -6.91 3.50
N PRO A 90 -10.34 -7.59 4.59
CA PRO A 90 -9.91 -8.99 4.55
C PRO A 90 -11.05 -10.03 4.71
N TYR A 91 -12.31 -9.60 4.71
CA TYR A 91 -13.48 -10.47 4.88
C TYR A 91 -14.10 -10.90 3.53
N GLY A 92 -14.95 -11.93 3.57
CA GLY A 92 -15.59 -12.52 2.39
C GLY A 92 -14.94 -13.83 1.92
N SER A 93 -15.44 -14.36 0.80
CA SER A 93 -14.95 -15.62 0.23
C SER A 93 -13.49 -15.49 -0.25
N ALA A 94 -12.76 -16.61 -0.29
CA ALA A 94 -11.38 -16.61 -0.78
C ALA A 94 -11.26 -16.01 -2.19
N THR A 95 -12.19 -16.35 -3.09
CA THR A 95 -12.24 -15.82 -4.46
C THR A 95 -12.41 -14.30 -4.47
N LEU A 96 -13.38 -13.76 -3.72
CA LEU A 96 -13.62 -12.32 -3.66
C LEU A 96 -12.39 -11.58 -3.11
N ARG A 97 -11.80 -12.09 -2.04
CA ARG A 97 -10.60 -11.51 -1.42
C ARG A 97 -9.41 -11.48 -2.37
N ARG A 98 -9.22 -12.52 -3.18
CA ARG A 98 -8.19 -12.51 -4.23
C ARG A 98 -8.47 -11.48 -5.31
N GLN A 99 -9.72 -11.34 -5.76
CA GLN A 99 -10.08 -10.31 -6.75
C GLN A 99 -9.88 -8.90 -6.17
N CYS A 100 -10.29 -8.65 -4.92
CA CYS A 100 -10.02 -7.38 -4.23
C CYS A 100 -8.52 -7.09 -4.16
N PHE A 101 -7.70 -8.09 -3.80
CA PHE A 101 -6.25 -7.91 -3.75
C PHE A 101 -5.67 -7.61 -5.13
N ARG A 102 -6.07 -8.34 -6.18
CA ARG A 102 -5.65 -8.08 -7.57
C ARG A 102 -5.95 -6.64 -7.98
N ARG A 103 -7.18 -6.19 -7.75
CA ARG A 103 -7.61 -4.81 -8.05
C ARG A 103 -6.78 -3.77 -7.30
N ALA A 104 -6.55 -3.98 -6.00
CA ALA A 104 -5.81 -3.02 -5.16
C ALA A 104 -4.35 -2.80 -5.62
N ILE A 105 -3.74 -3.84 -6.19
CA ILE A 105 -2.37 -3.78 -6.74
C ILE A 105 -2.33 -3.37 -8.22
N GLY A 106 -3.48 -3.03 -8.82
CA GLY A 106 -3.61 -2.60 -10.21
C GLY A 106 -3.73 -3.74 -11.23
N LEU A 107 -3.79 -5.01 -10.81
CA LEU A 107 -3.87 -6.15 -11.72
C LEU A 107 -5.31 -6.41 -12.17
N LYS A 108 -5.48 -6.82 -13.44
CA LYS A 108 -6.80 -7.22 -13.97
C LYS A 108 -7.39 -8.38 -13.18
N GLU A 109 -8.70 -8.46 -13.11
CA GLU A 109 -9.40 -9.58 -12.48
C GLU A 109 -9.02 -10.91 -13.15
N ALA A 110 -8.95 -11.98 -12.36
CA ALA A 110 -8.74 -13.31 -12.93
C ALA A 110 -10.02 -13.75 -13.64
N ALA A 111 -9.89 -14.41 -14.80
CA ALA A 111 -11.02 -15.10 -15.42
C ALA A 111 -11.55 -16.15 -14.43
N VAL A 112 -12.86 -16.11 -14.18
CA VAL A 112 -13.58 -17.00 -13.25
C VAL A 112 -13.90 -18.32 -13.95
#